data_AF-A0AAU9J689-F1
#
_entry.id   AF-A0AAU9J689-F1
#
_cell.length_a   1.000
_cell.length_b   1.000
_cell.length_c   1.000
_cell.angle_alpha   90.00
_cell.angle_beta   90.00
_cell.angle_gamma   90.00
#
_symmetry.space_group_name_H-M   'P 1'
#
loop_
_entity.id
_entity.type
_entity.pdbx_description
1 polymer ?
#
loop_
_entity_poly.entity_id
_entity_poly.type
_entity_poly.pdbx_seq_one_letter_code
_entity_poly.pdbx_strand_id
1 'polypeptide(L)'
;MAIKRPQSAPRRRECILKDDSLDLIPESDHYTRQCICFMCTCGKHSCPAIKKTLYPKTSFSSQYQLTFKKPSSRSPPQRVRSSYSPSPFKMELITTQKQDYKAPDLKPFSKPVTVSSSFSNLKFSGRTKYQCDFPNWGPIDIKHEKDPQLTHETKMKFTGKSSYSLFYERKSSSPEIKHKVSSSPSLSHIKTYESGYESSNKRDFRPVQIRYNTPDLKKHSQYIPTSYSPYQFISMSKKTFTGSNSPFKDPHMIRKRALAD
;
A
#
# COMPACT_ATOMS: atom_id res chain seq x y z
N MET A 1 27.65 8.92 1.24
CA MET A 1 28.87 8.87 2.09
C MET A 1 29.65 7.60 1.74
N ALA A 2 30.99 7.66 1.66
CA ALA A 2 31.80 6.53 1.24
C ALA A 2 32.37 5.75 2.45
N ILE A 3 31.79 4.57 2.73
CA ILE A 3 32.22 3.72 3.84
C ILE A 3 33.47 2.93 3.41
N LYS A 4 34.64 3.55 3.50
CA LYS A 4 35.93 2.85 3.37
C LYS A 4 36.02 1.76 4.47
N ARG A 5 36.46 0.54 4.17
CA ARG A 5 36.68 -0.50 5.20
C ARG A 5 37.99 -0.25 5.99
N PRO A 6 38.09 -0.67 7.26
CA PRO A 6 39.37 -0.71 7.99
C PRO A 6 40.31 -1.75 7.37
N GLN A 7 41.62 -1.51 7.44
CA GLN A 7 42.66 -2.43 6.95
C GLN A 7 43.46 -3.01 8.12
N SER A 8 42.90 -4.00 8.80
CA SER A 8 43.70 -4.94 9.59
C SER A 8 44.40 -5.89 8.62
N ALA A 9 45.70 -5.72 8.41
CA ALA A 9 46.45 -6.54 7.45
C ALA A 9 46.57 -8.00 7.94
N PRO A 10 45.96 -8.99 7.24
CA PRO A 10 46.28 -10.38 7.53
C PRO A 10 47.73 -10.67 7.15
N ARG A 11 48.36 -11.66 7.80
CA ARG A 11 49.58 -12.30 7.27
C ARG A 11 49.34 -12.64 5.79
N ARG A 12 50.34 -12.45 4.93
CA ARG A 12 50.24 -12.61 3.46
C ARG A 12 49.93 -14.06 3.04
N ARG A 13 48.70 -14.52 3.30
CA ARG A 13 48.10 -15.66 2.59
C ARG A 13 48.13 -15.32 1.11
N GLU A 14 48.61 -16.25 0.31
CA GLU A 14 48.71 -16.04 -1.12
C GLU A 14 47.32 -15.83 -1.70
N CYS A 15 47.24 -15.00 -2.74
CA CYS A 15 45.95 -14.70 -3.34
C CYS A 15 45.43 -15.95 -4.01
N ILE A 16 44.25 -16.43 -3.61
CA ILE A 16 43.59 -17.60 -4.21
C ILE A 16 43.51 -17.45 -5.75
N LEU A 17 43.21 -16.25 -6.25
CA LEU A 17 43.23 -15.92 -7.69
C LEU A 17 44.63 -15.87 -8.35
N LYS A 18 45.68 -16.40 -7.70
CA LYS A 18 47.04 -16.61 -8.24
C LYS A 18 47.45 -18.09 -8.16
N ASP A 19 46.54 -18.96 -7.75
CA ASP A 19 46.71 -20.41 -7.82
C ASP A 19 46.47 -20.83 -9.27
N ASP A 20 47.53 -21.17 -9.99
CA ASP A 20 47.49 -21.58 -11.40
C ASP A 20 46.72 -22.90 -11.62
N SER A 21 46.28 -23.57 -10.55
CA SER A 21 45.36 -24.71 -10.61
C SER A 21 43.88 -24.33 -10.48
N LEU A 22 43.51 -23.05 -10.58
CA LEU A 22 42.12 -22.60 -10.76
C LEU A 22 41.64 -22.73 -12.21
N ASP A 23 40.38 -23.10 -12.40
CA ASP A 23 39.75 -23.07 -13.73
C ASP A 23 39.30 -21.65 -14.13
N LEU A 24 39.07 -21.45 -15.43
CA LEU A 24 38.68 -20.17 -16.02
C LEU A 24 37.33 -19.71 -15.50
N ILE A 25 37.30 -18.60 -14.75
CA ILE A 25 36.05 -17.99 -14.26
C ILE A 25 35.31 -17.37 -15.47
N PRO A 26 34.09 -17.83 -15.81
CA PRO A 26 33.36 -17.29 -16.96
C PRO A 26 32.78 -15.90 -16.65
N GLU A 27 32.61 -15.05 -17.67
CA GLU A 27 32.08 -13.70 -17.47
C GLU A 27 30.69 -13.67 -16.81
N SER A 28 29.86 -14.69 -17.06
CA SER A 28 28.55 -14.92 -16.41
C SER A 28 28.63 -14.84 -14.90
N ASP A 29 29.71 -15.33 -14.31
CA ASP A 29 29.89 -15.43 -12.86
C ASP A 29 30.30 -14.09 -12.27
N HIS A 30 31.03 -13.28 -13.03
CA HIS A 30 31.24 -11.89 -12.67
C HIS A 30 29.90 -11.16 -12.67
N TYR A 31 29.11 -11.25 -13.76
CA TYR A 31 27.82 -10.56 -13.88
C TYR A 31 26.78 -10.97 -12.82
N THR A 32 26.64 -12.27 -12.54
CA THR A 32 25.76 -12.80 -11.48
C THR A 32 26.31 -12.61 -10.06
N ARG A 33 27.53 -12.07 -9.92
CA ARG A 33 28.31 -11.99 -8.67
C ARG A 33 28.59 -13.36 -8.03
N GLN A 34 28.61 -14.43 -8.82
CA GLN A 34 28.98 -15.80 -8.42
C GLN A 34 30.49 -16.09 -8.52
N CYS A 35 31.28 -15.24 -9.19
CA CYS A 35 32.75 -15.37 -9.26
C CYS A 35 33.41 -15.39 -7.88
N ILE A 36 34.61 -15.98 -7.78
CA ILE A 36 35.44 -15.98 -6.55
C ILE A 36 36.19 -14.66 -6.29
N CYS A 37 36.04 -13.63 -7.13
CA CYS A 37 36.84 -12.41 -7.01
C CYS A 37 36.63 -11.61 -5.72
N PHE A 38 35.52 -11.83 -5.00
CA PHE A 38 35.29 -11.26 -3.67
C PHE A 38 36.30 -11.79 -2.61
N MET A 39 37.00 -12.88 -2.91
CA MET A 39 37.98 -13.53 -2.02
C MET A 39 39.43 -13.01 -2.21
N CYS A 40 39.71 -12.18 -3.24
CA CYS A 40 41.01 -11.50 -3.31
C CYS A 40 41.11 -10.41 -2.24
N THR A 41 41.95 -10.66 -1.24
CA THR A 41 42.54 -9.65 -0.34
C THR A 41 43.71 -8.90 -1.01
N CYS A 42 44.03 -9.27 -2.24
CA CYS A 42 45.28 -9.03 -2.94
C CYS A 42 45.47 -7.62 -3.52
N GLY A 43 44.39 -6.85 -3.69
CA GLY A 43 44.37 -5.51 -4.29
C GLY A 43 44.72 -5.42 -5.78
N LYS A 44 45.49 -6.37 -6.33
CA LYS A 44 45.93 -6.39 -7.74
C LYS A 44 44.85 -6.82 -8.73
N HIS A 45 43.81 -7.53 -8.29
CA HIS A 45 42.76 -8.03 -9.17
C HIS A 45 41.46 -7.23 -8.99
N SER A 46 40.91 -6.73 -10.10
CA SER A 46 39.69 -5.92 -10.13
C SER A 46 38.56 -6.70 -10.83
N CYS A 47 37.50 -7.04 -10.11
CA CYS A 47 36.36 -7.75 -10.71
C CYS A 47 35.64 -6.88 -11.76
N PRO A 48 35.46 -7.35 -13.02
CA PRO A 48 34.79 -6.57 -14.07
C PRO A 48 33.32 -6.25 -13.75
N ALA A 49 32.64 -7.10 -12.98
CA ALA A 49 31.25 -6.95 -12.51
C ALA A 49 30.90 -5.60 -11.86
N ILE A 50 31.91 -4.87 -11.37
CA ILE A 50 31.74 -3.59 -10.70
C ILE A 50 31.53 -2.45 -11.72
N LYS A 51 31.93 -2.66 -12.99
CA LYS A 51 31.98 -1.61 -14.02
C LYS A 51 30.78 -1.66 -15.00
N LYS A 52 29.62 -1.24 -14.49
CA LYS A 52 28.44 -0.75 -15.24
C LYS A 52 27.56 -1.82 -15.93
N THR A 53 26.57 -1.34 -16.68
CA THR A 53 25.40 -2.05 -17.22
C THR A 53 25.78 -3.12 -18.24
N LEU A 54 25.16 -4.30 -18.11
CA LEU A 54 25.40 -5.50 -18.94
C LEU A 54 25.23 -5.29 -20.44
N TYR A 55 24.35 -4.37 -20.83
CA TYR A 55 24.22 -3.96 -22.21
C TYR A 55 25.21 -2.82 -22.50
N PRO A 56 26.10 -2.93 -23.49
CA PRO A 56 26.45 -1.73 -24.25
C PRO A 56 25.11 -1.12 -24.69
N LYS A 57 24.90 0.19 -24.43
CA LYS A 57 23.69 0.89 -24.89
C LYS A 57 23.54 0.57 -26.37
N THR A 58 22.49 -0.16 -26.73
CA THR A 58 22.49 -0.89 -27.99
C THR A 58 22.71 0.08 -29.15
N SER A 59 23.76 -0.14 -29.92
CA SER A 59 24.05 0.65 -31.13
C SER A 59 22.88 0.57 -32.11
N PHE A 60 22.12 -0.53 -32.05
CA PHE A 60 20.70 -0.56 -32.38
C PHE A 60 19.84 0.19 -31.35
N SER A 61 19.81 1.52 -31.47
CA SER A 61 18.59 2.27 -31.13
C SER A 61 17.65 2.15 -32.32
N SER A 62 16.47 1.56 -32.15
CA SER A 62 15.53 1.43 -33.28
C SER A 62 15.03 2.80 -33.75
N GLN A 63 14.66 2.92 -35.04
CA GLN A 63 14.03 4.13 -35.60
C GLN A 63 12.87 4.62 -34.72
N TYR A 64 12.12 3.67 -34.14
CA TYR A 64 11.04 3.93 -33.18
C TYR A 64 11.54 4.55 -31.87
N GLN A 65 12.64 4.05 -31.26
CA GLN A 65 13.20 4.66 -30.04
C GLN A 65 13.72 6.08 -30.27
N LEU A 66 14.22 6.39 -31.47
CA LEU A 66 14.70 7.73 -31.84
C LEU A 66 13.56 8.71 -32.11
N THR A 67 12.44 8.24 -32.68
CA THR A 67 11.28 9.07 -33.06
C THR A 67 10.20 9.16 -31.97
N PHE A 68 10.06 8.13 -31.13
CA PHE A 68 9.06 8.07 -30.07
C PHE A 68 9.43 8.96 -28.87
N LYS A 69 9.20 10.26 -29.04
CA LYS A 69 9.09 11.20 -27.93
C LYS A 69 7.83 10.85 -27.15
N LYS A 70 7.98 10.11 -26.04
CA LYS A 70 6.88 9.81 -25.10
C LYS A 70 6.08 11.10 -24.87
N PRO A 71 4.77 11.16 -25.20
CA PRO A 71 4.03 12.40 -25.21
C PRO A 71 4.12 13.06 -23.83
N SER A 72 4.53 14.34 -23.83
CA SER A 72 4.72 15.08 -22.59
C SER A 72 3.40 15.10 -21.83
N SER A 73 3.38 14.43 -20.67
CA SER A 73 2.25 14.45 -19.74
C SER A 73 2.21 15.83 -19.08
N ARG A 74 1.79 16.83 -19.86
CA ARG A 74 1.25 18.07 -19.31
C ARG A 74 0.03 17.66 -18.52
N SER A 75 0.09 17.82 -17.19
CA SER A 75 -1.09 17.70 -16.34
C SER A 75 -2.20 18.55 -16.97
N PRO A 76 -3.43 18.04 -17.15
CA PRO A 76 -4.51 18.82 -17.71
C PRO A 76 -4.66 20.12 -16.91
N PRO A 77 -4.88 21.28 -17.55
CA PRO A 77 -4.90 22.56 -16.86
C PRO A 77 -5.90 22.48 -15.71
N GLN A 78 -5.43 22.79 -14.50
CA GLN A 78 -6.26 22.68 -13.30
C GLN A 78 -7.48 23.58 -13.50
N ARG A 79 -8.67 22.98 -13.62
CA ARG A 79 -9.92 23.73 -13.69
C ARG A 79 -10.05 24.50 -12.38
N VAL A 80 -9.78 25.80 -12.42
CA VAL A 80 -9.98 26.72 -11.30
C VAL A 80 -11.46 26.64 -10.93
N ARG A 81 -11.76 25.91 -9.87
CA ARG A 81 -13.12 25.85 -9.32
C ARG A 81 -13.38 27.22 -8.73
N SER A 82 -14.29 27.99 -9.31
CA SER A 82 -14.79 29.19 -8.66
C SER A 82 -15.34 28.77 -7.29
N SER A 83 -14.82 29.39 -6.23
CA SER A 83 -15.36 29.20 -4.89
C SER A 83 -16.81 29.67 -4.90
N TYR A 84 -17.74 28.77 -4.62
CA TYR A 84 -19.16 29.11 -4.52
C TYR A 84 -19.35 30.16 -3.43
N SER A 85 -19.63 31.40 -3.83
CA SER A 85 -20.13 32.41 -2.91
C SER A 85 -21.64 32.16 -2.75
N PRO A 86 -22.15 31.93 -1.52
CA PRO A 86 -23.57 32.00 -1.29
C PRO A 86 -24.08 33.42 -1.60
N SER A 87 -25.37 33.53 -1.94
CA SER A 87 -26.03 34.82 -2.10
C SER A 87 -25.99 35.60 -0.77
N PRO A 88 -25.66 36.91 -0.77
CA PRO A 88 -25.77 37.74 0.42
C PRO A 88 -27.24 38.00 0.81
N PHE A 89 -28.17 37.83 -0.14
CA PHE A 89 -29.60 38.02 0.07
C PHE A 89 -30.18 36.80 0.80
N LYS A 90 -30.51 36.98 2.08
CA LYS A 90 -31.33 36.03 2.84
C LYS A 90 -32.76 36.08 2.30
N MET A 91 -33.30 34.94 1.90
CA MET A 91 -34.72 34.83 1.56
C MET A 91 -35.55 35.04 2.83
N GLU A 92 -36.51 35.95 2.80
CA GLU A 92 -37.46 36.13 3.90
C GLU A 92 -38.44 34.96 3.92
N LEU A 93 -38.25 34.02 4.86
CA LEU A 93 -39.07 32.81 5.02
C LEU A 93 -40.43 33.10 5.71
N ILE A 94 -41.00 34.27 5.41
CA ILE A 94 -42.28 34.74 5.91
C ILE A 94 -43.32 34.49 4.81
N THR A 95 -44.15 33.47 5.00
CA THR A 95 -45.32 33.25 4.14
C THR A 95 -46.37 34.33 4.39
N THR A 96 -47.14 34.72 3.38
CA THR A 96 -48.27 35.66 3.51
C THR A 96 -49.21 35.25 4.64
N GLN A 97 -49.53 33.95 4.73
CA GLN A 97 -50.30 33.38 5.84
C GLN A 97 -49.80 33.77 7.25
N LYS A 98 -48.49 33.97 7.46
CA LYS A 98 -47.91 34.43 8.75
C LYS A 98 -47.97 35.95 8.95
N GLN A 99 -48.10 36.73 7.87
CA GLN A 99 -48.36 38.17 7.95
C GLN A 99 -49.85 38.43 8.22
N ASP A 100 -50.72 37.73 7.49
CA ASP A 100 -52.16 37.93 7.47
C ASP A 100 -52.85 37.32 8.72
N TYR A 101 -52.50 36.08 9.09
CA TYR A 101 -53.13 35.36 10.21
C TYR A 101 -52.30 35.45 11.48
N LYS A 102 -52.32 36.64 12.10
CA LYS A 102 -51.89 36.80 13.49
C LYS A 102 -52.95 36.19 14.41
N ALA A 103 -52.52 35.50 15.46
CA ALA A 103 -53.45 34.96 16.45
C ALA A 103 -54.19 36.13 17.15
N PRO A 104 -55.53 36.08 17.27
CA PRO A 104 -56.26 37.09 18.03
C PRO A 104 -55.89 37.03 19.51
N ASP A 105 -55.85 38.18 20.17
CA ASP A 105 -55.39 38.30 21.56
C ASP A 105 -56.49 37.88 22.55
N LEU A 106 -56.68 36.57 22.66
CA LEU A 106 -57.77 35.96 23.43
C LEU A 106 -57.48 36.00 24.93
N LYS A 107 -58.20 36.89 25.64
CA LYS A 107 -58.22 36.92 27.11
C LYS A 107 -58.60 35.54 27.67
N PRO A 108 -57.93 35.04 28.73
CA PRO A 108 -58.07 33.66 29.19
C PRO A 108 -59.49 33.39 29.70
N PHE A 109 -60.14 32.37 29.12
CA PHE A 109 -61.47 31.94 29.52
C PHE A 109 -61.41 31.17 30.86
N SER A 110 -62.05 31.74 31.90
CA SER A 110 -62.15 31.11 33.22
C SER A 110 -63.03 29.85 33.15
N LYS A 111 -62.44 28.67 33.33
CA LYS A 111 -63.16 27.40 33.31
C LYS A 111 -63.80 27.11 34.67
N PRO A 112 -65.04 26.58 34.73
CA PRO A 112 -65.63 26.09 35.97
C PRO A 112 -64.86 24.86 36.50
N VAL A 113 -64.83 24.70 37.82
CA VAL A 113 -64.10 23.63 38.50
C VAL A 113 -64.78 22.28 38.27
N THR A 114 -64.07 21.32 37.69
CA THR A 114 -64.53 19.93 37.54
C THR A 114 -63.96 19.04 38.64
N VAL A 115 -64.81 18.22 39.26
CA VAL A 115 -64.42 17.30 40.34
C VAL A 115 -63.69 16.10 39.73
N SER A 116 -62.46 15.83 40.17
CA SER A 116 -61.61 14.80 39.58
C SER A 116 -61.91 13.40 40.15
N SER A 117 -62.60 12.56 39.38
CA SER A 117 -62.63 11.11 39.64
C SER A 117 -61.25 10.51 39.41
N SER A 118 -60.65 9.93 40.46
CA SER A 118 -59.28 9.39 40.43
C SER A 118 -59.23 7.99 39.82
N PHE A 119 -59.38 7.89 38.50
CA PHE A 119 -59.10 6.65 37.78
C PHE A 119 -57.62 6.26 37.97
N SER A 120 -57.38 5.02 38.41
CA SER A 120 -56.03 4.51 38.67
C SER A 120 -55.24 4.40 37.37
N ASN A 121 -54.18 5.20 37.22
CA ASN A 121 -53.31 5.25 36.04
C ASN A 121 -52.36 4.03 35.92
N LEU A 122 -52.90 2.83 36.08
CA LEU A 122 -52.24 1.55 35.85
C LEU A 122 -52.02 1.34 34.34
N LYS A 123 -50.94 1.92 33.83
CA LYS A 123 -50.52 1.79 32.43
C LYS A 123 -50.30 0.31 32.10
N PHE A 124 -51.04 -0.20 31.12
CA PHE A 124 -50.94 -1.59 30.68
C PHE A 124 -49.51 -1.93 30.22
N SER A 125 -48.83 -2.80 30.98
CA SER A 125 -47.42 -3.16 30.77
C SER A 125 -47.25 -4.45 29.95
N GLY A 126 -48.02 -4.60 28.86
CA GLY A 126 -47.85 -5.72 27.93
C GLY A 126 -46.66 -5.53 27.00
N ARG A 127 -45.69 -6.45 27.02
CA ARG A 127 -44.69 -6.61 25.95
C ARG A 127 -45.14 -7.72 25.00
N THR A 128 -44.96 -7.53 23.70
CA THR A 128 -45.22 -8.59 22.72
C THR A 128 -44.05 -9.59 22.71
N LYS A 129 -44.30 -10.85 22.30
CA LYS A 129 -43.22 -11.86 22.17
C LYS A 129 -42.04 -11.32 21.35
N TYR A 130 -42.33 -10.73 20.19
CA TYR A 130 -41.32 -10.08 19.33
C TYR A 130 -40.43 -9.05 20.05
N GLN A 131 -40.96 -8.30 21.03
CA GLN A 131 -40.18 -7.34 21.82
C GLN A 131 -39.28 -8.00 22.89
N CYS A 132 -39.57 -9.25 23.27
CA CYS A 132 -38.71 -10.09 24.12
C CYS A 132 -37.69 -10.88 23.27
N ASP A 133 -38.12 -11.38 22.11
CA ASP A 133 -37.33 -12.24 21.23
C ASP A 133 -36.26 -11.46 20.44
N PHE A 134 -36.55 -10.19 20.09
CA PHE A 134 -35.68 -9.31 19.31
C PHE A 134 -35.37 -7.99 20.08
N PRO A 135 -34.60 -8.06 21.19
CA PRO A 135 -34.08 -6.85 21.82
C PRO A 135 -33.12 -6.13 20.86
N ASN A 136 -33.02 -4.80 20.99
CA ASN A 136 -32.04 -4.05 20.22
C ASN A 136 -30.63 -4.31 20.78
N TRP A 137 -29.88 -5.19 20.13
CA TRP A 137 -28.49 -5.55 20.46
C TRP A 137 -27.48 -4.40 20.30
N GLY A 138 -27.92 -3.23 19.79
CA GLY A 138 -27.10 -2.05 19.58
C GLY A 138 -26.33 -2.07 18.25
N PRO A 139 -25.53 -1.02 17.97
CA PRO A 139 -24.60 -1.05 16.85
C PRO A 139 -23.53 -2.11 17.11
N ILE A 140 -23.39 -3.06 16.18
CA ILE A 140 -22.33 -4.06 16.25
C ILE A 140 -21.03 -3.38 15.83
N ASP A 141 -20.15 -3.09 16.80
CA ASP A 141 -18.79 -2.63 16.55
C ASP A 141 -17.97 -3.77 15.92
N ILE A 142 -18.03 -3.89 14.59
CA ILE A 142 -17.21 -4.82 13.82
C ILE A 142 -15.76 -4.33 13.86
N LYS A 143 -15.03 -4.77 14.89
CA LYS A 143 -13.59 -4.57 15.01
C LYS A 143 -12.89 -5.36 13.92
N HIS A 144 -12.63 -4.68 12.79
CA HIS A 144 -11.75 -5.16 11.73
C HIS A 144 -10.29 -5.14 12.20
N GLU A 145 -9.94 -6.05 13.11
CA GLU A 145 -8.55 -6.41 13.35
C GLU A 145 -7.99 -6.99 12.05
N LYS A 146 -7.10 -6.22 11.42
CA LYS A 146 -6.30 -6.72 10.31
C LYS A 146 -5.22 -7.59 10.93
N ASP A 147 -5.12 -8.85 10.51
CA ASP A 147 -4.02 -9.73 10.90
C ASP A 147 -2.69 -8.97 10.78
N PRO A 148 -1.88 -8.90 11.86
CA PRO A 148 -0.68 -8.10 11.87
C PRO A 148 0.33 -8.71 10.88
N GLN A 149 0.39 -8.13 9.68
CA GLN A 149 1.34 -8.57 8.65
C GLN A 149 2.75 -8.60 9.24
N LEU A 150 3.40 -9.76 9.13
CA LEU A 150 4.66 -10.05 9.79
C LEU A 150 5.78 -9.18 9.21
N THR A 151 5.91 -7.99 9.77
CA THR A 151 6.87 -6.98 9.35
C THR A 151 8.24 -7.38 9.86
N HIS A 152 9.03 -8.00 8.99
CA HIS A 152 10.40 -8.42 9.30
C HIS A 152 11.25 -7.19 9.70
N GLU A 153 11.36 -6.96 11.00
CA GLU A 153 12.10 -5.83 11.57
C GLU A 153 13.60 -5.98 11.30
N THR A 154 14.06 -5.41 10.19
CA THR A 154 15.48 -5.34 9.81
C THR A 154 16.24 -4.29 10.64
N LYS A 155 16.05 -4.31 11.98
CA LYS A 155 16.72 -3.46 12.99
C LYS A 155 18.20 -3.79 13.19
N MET A 156 18.89 -4.24 12.13
CA MET A 156 20.32 -4.50 12.16
C MET A 156 21.08 -3.17 12.19
N LYS A 157 21.49 -2.75 13.40
CA LYS A 157 22.21 -1.48 13.60
C LYS A 157 23.51 -1.49 12.80
N PHE A 158 23.64 -0.57 11.83
CA PHE A 158 24.81 -0.51 10.96
C PHE A 158 26.05 0.01 11.72
N THR A 159 26.93 -0.90 12.13
CA THR A 159 28.15 -0.60 12.91
C THR A 159 29.36 -0.19 12.06
N GLY A 160 29.19 -0.06 10.74
CA GLY A 160 30.28 0.19 9.79
C GLY A 160 30.90 1.57 9.85
N LYS A 161 31.80 1.82 10.82
CA LYS A 161 32.69 2.99 10.82
C LYS A 161 33.53 3.00 9.53
N SER A 162 33.56 4.13 8.84
CA SER A 162 34.39 4.28 7.63
C SER A 162 35.85 4.53 8.01
N SER A 163 36.83 4.04 7.25
CA SER A 163 38.23 4.44 7.46
C SER A 163 38.51 5.90 7.07
N TYR A 164 37.59 6.58 6.39
CA TYR A 164 37.66 8.05 6.32
C TYR A 164 37.44 8.65 7.71
N SER A 165 36.40 8.24 8.43
CA SER A 165 36.16 8.63 9.83
C SER A 165 37.17 8.06 10.83
N LEU A 166 38.03 7.09 10.46
CA LEU A 166 39.16 6.66 11.30
C LEU A 166 40.44 7.48 11.07
N PHE A 167 40.61 8.07 9.87
CA PHE A 167 41.83 8.82 9.51
C PHE A 167 41.62 10.35 9.45
N TYR A 168 40.37 10.82 9.50
CA TYR A 168 39.99 12.24 9.40
C TYR A 168 38.93 12.59 10.47
N GLU A 169 39.27 12.36 11.74
CA GLU A 169 38.46 12.87 12.85
C GLU A 169 38.56 14.41 12.92
N ARG A 170 37.42 15.08 13.15
CA ARG A 170 37.37 16.55 13.23
C ARG A 170 37.99 17.02 14.55
N LYS A 171 39.26 17.42 14.53
CA LYS A 171 39.86 18.27 15.57
C LYS A 171 38.98 19.51 15.77
N SER A 172 38.59 19.80 17.01
CA SER A 172 37.29 20.41 17.31
C SER A 172 37.25 21.93 17.49
N SER A 173 36.12 22.50 17.02
CA SER A 173 35.54 23.80 17.42
C SER A 173 33.94 23.97 17.66
N SER A 174 32.79 23.32 17.12
CA SER A 174 31.24 23.68 17.36
C SER A 174 29.90 22.74 17.01
N PRO A 175 28.54 23.01 17.39
CA PRO A 175 27.21 22.14 17.37
C PRO A 175 25.68 22.68 16.98
N GLU A 176 24.45 21.94 17.08
CA GLU A 176 22.94 22.34 16.76
C GLU A 176 21.62 21.38 17.11
N ILE A 177 20.25 21.79 17.19
CA ILE A 177 18.90 21.04 17.61
C ILE A 177 17.40 21.55 17.10
N LYS A 178 16.18 20.81 17.04
CA LYS A 178 14.67 21.27 16.72
C LYS A 178 13.26 20.40 16.96
N HIS A 179 11.97 20.76 16.53
CA HIS A 179 10.51 20.50 17.10
C HIS A 179 9.22 19.88 16.25
N LYS A 180 7.85 19.83 16.67
CA LYS A 180 6.59 18.98 16.18
C LYS A 180 5.00 19.41 16.39
N VAL A 181 3.85 18.71 15.92
CA VAL A 181 2.26 18.99 15.95
C VAL A 181 1.20 17.73 15.85
N SER A 182 -0.22 17.53 15.71
CA SER A 182 -1.66 18.13 15.37
C SER A 182 -3.08 17.30 15.70
N SER A 183 -4.36 17.48 15.10
CA SER A 183 -5.85 17.13 15.59
C SER A 183 -7.10 16.36 14.78
N SER A 184 -8.49 16.64 14.90
CA SER A 184 -9.79 15.70 14.91
C SER A 184 -11.32 16.01 14.29
N PRO A 185 -12.47 15.14 14.36
CA PRO A 185 -13.90 15.13 13.66
C PRO A 185 -15.34 15.16 14.50
N SER A 186 -16.71 14.85 14.24
CA SER A 186 -17.82 14.19 13.32
C SER A 186 -19.40 14.73 13.48
N LEU A 187 -20.75 14.31 13.25
CA LEU A 187 -21.82 13.15 13.06
C LEU A 187 -23.36 13.50 12.50
N SER A 188 -24.46 12.60 12.31
CA SER A 188 -25.98 12.87 11.86
C SER A 188 -27.19 11.74 11.76
N HIS A 189 -28.60 11.96 11.73
CA HIS A 189 -29.82 10.96 11.48
C HIS A 189 -31.44 11.38 11.43
N ILE A 190 -32.52 10.68 10.80
CA ILE A 190 -34.12 10.76 10.95
C ILE A 190 -35.18 9.74 10.17
N LYS A 191 -36.60 9.63 10.36
CA LYS A 191 -37.71 8.69 9.72
C LYS A 191 -39.35 9.02 9.67
N THR A 192 -40.35 8.16 9.16
CA THR A 192 -41.88 8.39 8.72
C THR A 192 -43.11 7.28 8.84
N TYR A 193 -44.46 7.44 8.39
CA TYR A 193 -45.79 6.57 8.56
C TYR A 193 -47.12 6.63 7.55
N GLU A 194 -48.41 6.05 7.76
CA GLU A 194 -49.53 5.65 6.72
C GLU A 194 -50.95 6.36 6.57
N SER A 195 -51.23 7.00 5.41
CA SER A 195 -52.51 7.67 5.03
C SER A 195 -52.74 7.65 3.50
N GLY A 196 -53.99 7.71 3.02
CA GLY A 196 -54.38 7.58 1.60
C GLY A 196 -53.93 8.70 0.65
N TYR A 197 -53.26 9.74 1.14
CA TYR A 197 -52.76 10.87 0.34
C TYR A 197 -51.28 10.66 -0.05
N GLU A 198 -51.03 9.91 -1.12
CA GLU A 198 -49.71 9.93 -1.78
C GLU A 198 -49.56 11.14 -2.70
N SER A 199 -48.75 12.11 -2.27
CA SER A 199 -48.26 13.21 -3.12
C SER A 199 -47.53 12.69 -4.36
N SER A 200 -47.56 13.41 -5.49
CA SER A 200 -46.83 13.08 -6.74
C SER A 200 -45.39 12.64 -6.50
N ASN A 201 -44.63 13.42 -5.73
CA ASN A 201 -43.23 13.13 -5.35
C ASN A 201 -43.01 11.72 -4.74
N LYS A 202 -44.03 11.13 -4.12
CA LYS A 202 -44.03 9.78 -3.50
C LYS A 202 -44.44 8.66 -4.47
N ARG A 203 -45.05 9.01 -5.61
CA ARG A 203 -45.26 8.14 -6.78
C ARG A 203 -44.03 8.16 -7.70
N ASP A 204 -43.50 9.35 -7.96
CA ASP A 204 -42.46 9.58 -8.96
C ASP A 204 -41.07 9.09 -8.50
N PHE A 205 -40.75 9.24 -7.20
CA PHE A 205 -39.48 8.78 -6.61
C PHE A 205 -39.65 7.48 -5.79
N ARG A 206 -40.26 6.47 -6.40
CA ARG A 206 -40.27 5.11 -5.83
C ARG A 206 -38.90 4.43 -6.03
N PRO A 207 -38.48 3.52 -5.12
CA PRO A 207 -37.17 2.87 -5.20
C PRO A 207 -37.11 1.93 -6.41
N VAL A 208 -36.53 2.43 -7.50
CA VAL A 208 -36.24 1.63 -8.70
C VAL A 208 -35.30 0.51 -8.31
N GLN A 209 -35.69 -0.75 -8.55
CA GLN A 209 -34.79 -1.88 -8.39
C GLN A 209 -33.67 -1.78 -9.42
N ILE A 210 -32.51 -1.29 -8.97
CA ILE A 210 -31.29 -1.25 -9.77
C ILE A 210 -30.91 -2.68 -10.11
N ARG A 211 -31.23 -3.11 -11.33
CA ARG A 211 -30.72 -4.36 -11.90
C ARG A 211 -29.24 -4.17 -12.16
N TYR A 212 -28.42 -4.53 -11.19
CA TYR A 212 -26.99 -4.70 -11.39
C TYR A 212 -26.81 -5.81 -12.42
N ASN A 213 -26.52 -5.43 -13.66
CA ASN A 213 -26.08 -6.38 -14.69
C ASN A 213 -24.80 -7.02 -14.17
N THR A 214 -24.90 -8.26 -13.67
CA THR A 214 -23.75 -9.04 -13.27
C THR A 214 -22.81 -9.12 -14.48
N PRO A 215 -21.57 -8.61 -14.40
CA PRO A 215 -20.68 -8.64 -15.55
C PRO A 215 -20.50 -10.08 -15.99
N ASP A 216 -20.63 -10.35 -17.30
CA ASP A 216 -20.67 -11.71 -17.84
C ASP A 216 -19.51 -12.53 -17.26
N LEU A 217 -19.87 -13.50 -16.42
CA LEU A 217 -18.96 -14.47 -15.84
C LEU A 217 -18.44 -15.34 -16.98
N LYS A 218 -17.36 -14.86 -17.62
CA LYS A 218 -16.64 -15.55 -18.69
C LYS A 218 -16.44 -16.99 -18.25
N LYS A 219 -17.18 -17.91 -18.89
CA LYS A 219 -17.24 -19.32 -18.51
C LYS A 219 -15.81 -19.82 -18.32
N HIS A 220 -15.46 -20.13 -17.07
CA HIS A 220 -14.09 -20.43 -16.71
C HIS A 220 -13.68 -21.65 -17.53
N SER A 221 -12.78 -21.46 -18.49
CA SER A 221 -12.37 -22.53 -19.41
C SER A 221 -11.88 -23.69 -18.58
N GLN A 222 -12.51 -24.86 -18.72
CA GLN A 222 -12.11 -26.06 -17.99
C GLN A 222 -10.61 -26.27 -18.22
N TYR A 223 -9.86 -26.41 -17.14
CA TYR A 223 -8.41 -26.53 -17.22
C TYR A 223 -8.06 -27.85 -17.89
N ILE A 224 -7.69 -27.79 -19.17
CA ILE A 224 -7.10 -28.91 -19.89
C ILE A 224 -5.62 -28.95 -19.44
N PRO A 225 -5.20 -29.96 -18.65
CA PRO A 225 -3.80 -30.11 -18.33
C PRO A 225 -3.03 -30.38 -19.62
N THR A 226 -2.14 -29.47 -20.00
CA THR A 226 -1.22 -29.70 -21.12
C THR A 226 -0.37 -30.93 -20.81
N SER A 227 -0.48 -31.96 -21.64
CA SER A 227 0.28 -33.21 -21.50
C SER A 227 1.77 -32.95 -21.77
N TYR A 228 2.49 -32.57 -20.71
CA TYR A 228 3.92 -32.32 -20.77
C TYR A 228 4.66 -33.59 -21.20
N SER A 229 5.45 -33.47 -22.26
CA SER A 229 6.40 -34.52 -22.62
C SER A 229 7.46 -34.60 -21.52
N PRO A 230 7.78 -35.81 -20.99
CA PRO A 230 8.78 -35.95 -19.92
C PRO A 230 10.18 -35.48 -20.34
N TYR A 231 10.40 -35.25 -21.64
CA TYR A 231 11.66 -34.75 -22.20
C TYR A 231 11.72 -33.21 -22.32
N GLN A 232 10.60 -32.47 -22.18
CA GLN A 232 10.56 -31.00 -22.33
C GLN A 232 11.37 -30.26 -21.26
N PHE A 233 11.52 -30.83 -20.05
CA PHE A 233 12.24 -30.19 -18.94
C PHE A 233 13.72 -30.58 -18.84
N ILE A 234 14.26 -31.33 -19.81
CA ILE A 234 15.70 -31.59 -19.89
C ILE A 234 16.39 -30.32 -20.42
N SER A 235 16.70 -29.39 -19.50
CA SER A 235 17.45 -28.18 -19.82
C SER A 235 18.75 -28.51 -20.56
N MET A 236 19.13 -27.70 -21.54
CA MET A 236 20.32 -27.97 -22.36
C MET A 236 21.59 -28.14 -21.52
N SER A 237 21.69 -27.43 -20.37
CA SER A 237 22.77 -27.60 -19.41
C SER A 237 22.98 -29.05 -18.97
N LYS A 238 21.93 -29.86 -18.79
CA LYS A 238 22.06 -31.29 -18.40
C LYS A 238 22.49 -32.20 -19.56
N LYS A 239 22.46 -31.71 -20.81
CA LYS A 239 22.99 -32.40 -22.00
C LYS A 239 24.40 -31.95 -22.37
N THR A 240 24.74 -30.68 -22.15
CA THR A 240 26.05 -30.11 -22.53
C THR A 240 27.07 -30.09 -21.39
N PHE A 241 26.63 -30.06 -20.12
CA PHE A 241 27.50 -30.11 -18.95
C PHE A 241 27.71 -31.56 -18.52
N THR A 242 28.42 -32.34 -19.35
CA THR A 242 29.27 -33.41 -18.80
C THR A 242 30.27 -32.74 -17.88
N GLY A 243 30.36 -33.17 -16.61
CA GLY A 243 31.25 -32.55 -15.64
C GLY A 243 32.67 -32.46 -16.19
N SER A 244 33.27 -31.27 -16.14
CA SER A 244 34.59 -31.05 -16.70
C SER A 244 35.61 -31.90 -15.95
N ASN A 245 36.19 -32.89 -16.63
CA ASN A 245 37.37 -33.62 -16.18
C ASN A 245 38.64 -32.73 -16.29
N SER A 246 38.50 -31.43 -16.02
CA SER A 246 39.64 -30.53 -15.90
C SER A 246 40.40 -30.88 -14.62
N PRO A 247 41.75 -30.88 -14.62
CA PRO A 247 42.56 -31.04 -13.41
C PRO A 247 42.51 -29.79 -12.51
N PHE A 248 41.82 -28.75 -12.96
CA PHE A 248 41.68 -27.45 -12.31
C PHE A 248 40.53 -27.46 -11.30
N LYS A 249 40.66 -26.66 -10.24
CA LYS A 249 39.67 -26.56 -9.15
C LYS A 249 38.50 -25.67 -9.60
N ASP A 250 37.29 -26.24 -9.60
CA ASP A 250 36.04 -25.50 -9.87
C ASP A 250 35.89 -24.27 -8.92
N PRO A 251 35.87 -23.03 -9.46
CA PRO A 251 35.63 -21.82 -8.70
C PRO A 251 34.33 -21.83 -7.88
N HIS A 252 33.25 -22.46 -8.37
CA HIS A 252 32.00 -22.56 -7.62
C HIS A 252 32.13 -23.44 -6.38
N MET A 253 32.90 -24.53 -6.42
CA MET A 253 33.12 -25.40 -5.27
C MET A 253 34.03 -24.77 -4.21
N ILE A 254 35.04 -24.00 -4.63
CA ILE A 254 35.83 -23.16 -3.72
C ILE A 254 34.92 -22.13 -3.04
N ARG A 255 34.08 -21.44 -3.82
CA ARG A 255 33.10 -20.47 -3.29
C ARG A 255 32.12 -21.10 -2.30
N LYS A 256 31.57 -22.29 -2.59
CA LYS A 256 30.61 -22.98 -1.73
C LYS A 256 31.21 -23.30 -0.36
N ARG A 257 32.47 -23.77 -0.32
CA ARG A 257 33.21 -24.00 0.93
C ARG A 257 33.39 -22.70 1.71
N ALA A 258 33.94 -21.67 1.07
CA ALA A 258 34.16 -20.35 1.66
C ALA A 258 32.89 -19.48 1.87
N LEU A 259 31.70 -20.10 1.84
CA LEU A 259 30.41 -19.55 2.27
C LEU A 259 29.69 -20.45 3.29
N ALA A 260 30.26 -21.62 3.60
CA ALA A 260 29.86 -22.51 4.68
C ALA A 260 30.78 -22.36 5.92
N ASP A 261 32.02 -21.90 5.70
CA ASP A 261 32.97 -21.40 6.71
C ASP A 261 32.63 -19.97 7.19
#